data_AF-A0A7Y2EDZ0-F1
#
_entry.id   AF-A0A7Y2EDZ0-F1
#
_cell.length_a   1.000
_cell.length_b   1.000
_cell.length_c   1.000
_cell.angle_alpha   90.00
_cell.angle_beta   90.00
_cell.angle_gamma   90.00
#
_symmetry.space_group_name_H-M   'P 1'
#
loop_
_entity.id
_entity.type
_entity.pdbx_description
1 polymer ?
#
loop_
_entity_poly.entity_id
_entity_poly.type
_entity_poly.pdbx_seq_one_letter_code
_entity_poly.pdbx_strand_id
1 'polypeptide(L)'
;MPKTLHNRLRAFWLRALALALGGSLWLPVLAWAQEDSQPFFLVERHNILVILVVFGALFLFCISQASKGKRYFIRKIAGLEAVEEAVGRSTEMGKAVLYVPGIDDVNNIQTIYSMIILSHVAKMVARYETPLIVPICRPFVVPLAEETVKQSYLDAGSPDAYNVNDIRYLSEEQFAFTAGVDGIMLREKPAANLYLGSFFAESLILAETGFQTGAIQIAGTANVHQLPFFVVACDYTLMGEEFFAASAYLSDEPKLIGTLKGTDYMKVVLIAVLLVGIALETMGYSGLTNWMEQR
;
A
#
# COMPACT_ATOMS: atom_id res chain seq x y z
N MET A 1 -32.83 20.56 -1.43
CA MET A 1 -33.85 20.61 -2.51
C MET A 1 -33.40 19.69 -3.63
N PRO A 2 -34.13 18.60 -3.93
CA PRO A 2 -33.57 17.54 -4.74
C PRO A 2 -33.58 17.91 -6.23
N LYS A 3 -32.42 17.76 -6.89
CA LYS A 3 -32.16 17.99 -8.32
C LYS A 3 -33.11 17.22 -9.27
N THR A 4 -33.84 16.25 -8.73
CA THR A 4 -34.82 15.42 -9.43
C THR A 4 -36.08 16.18 -9.87
N LEU A 5 -36.55 17.17 -9.09
CA LEU A 5 -37.76 17.92 -9.43
C LEU A 5 -37.50 18.96 -10.54
N HIS A 6 -36.33 19.59 -10.51
CA HIS A 6 -35.91 20.57 -11.52
C HIS A 6 -35.73 19.92 -12.90
N ASN A 7 -35.18 18.70 -12.94
CA ASN A 7 -34.99 17.97 -14.19
C ASN A 7 -36.31 17.42 -14.77
N ARG A 8 -37.25 16.99 -13.90
CA ARG A 8 -38.59 16.56 -14.34
C ARG A 8 -39.42 17.69 -14.92
N LEU A 9 -39.33 18.89 -14.35
CA LEU A 9 -39.99 20.09 -14.88
C LEU A 9 -39.41 20.52 -16.23
N ARG A 10 -38.07 20.47 -16.40
CA ARG A 10 -37.42 20.77 -17.70
C ARG A 10 -37.86 19.78 -18.79
N ALA A 11 -37.92 18.49 -18.48
CA ALA A 11 -38.36 17.46 -19.43
C ALA A 11 -39.84 17.63 -19.83
N PHE A 12 -40.70 18.04 -18.89
CA PHE A 12 -42.11 18.32 -19.14
C PHE A 12 -42.30 19.53 -20.08
N TRP A 13 -41.59 20.65 -19.82
CA TRP A 13 -41.66 21.84 -20.68
C TRP A 13 -41.11 21.60 -22.08
N LEU A 14 -40.04 20.82 -22.23
CA LEU A 14 -39.48 20.45 -23.54
C LEU A 14 -40.43 19.56 -24.35
N ARG A 15 -41.16 18.64 -23.70
CA ARG A 15 -42.21 17.83 -24.35
C ARG A 15 -43.43 18.65 -24.76
N ALA A 16 -43.87 19.58 -23.91
CA ALA A 16 -44.98 20.47 -24.21
C ALA A 16 -44.67 21.43 -25.39
N LEU A 17 -43.44 21.94 -25.45
CA LEU A 17 -42.97 22.81 -26.54
C LEU A 17 -42.87 22.05 -27.87
N ALA A 18 -42.46 20.77 -27.85
CA ALA A 18 -42.37 19.91 -29.02
C ALA A 18 -43.75 19.50 -29.59
N LEU A 19 -44.77 19.37 -28.73
CA LEU A 19 -46.16 19.12 -29.13
C LEU A 19 -46.84 20.37 -29.71
N ALA A 20 -46.50 21.57 -29.23
CA ALA A 20 -47.10 22.83 -29.66
C ALA A 20 -46.62 23.32 -31.03
N LEU A 21 -45.46 22.88 -31.52
CA LEU A 21 -44.83 23.42 -32.74
C LEU A 21 -45.00 22.57 -34.01
N GLY A 22 -45.88 21.56 -34.00
CA GLY A 22 -46.18 20.78 -35.20
C GLY A 22 -45.04 19.84 -35.58
N GLY A 23 -45.23 18.55 -35.30
CA GLY A 23 -44.22 17.52 -35.50
C GLY A 23 -43.64 17.45 -36.91
N SER A 24 -42.31 17.42 -36.99
CA SER A 24 -41.53 16.65 -37.99
C SER A 24 -40.02 16.93 -37.93
N LEU A 25 -39.53 17.93 -37.18
CA LEU A 25 -38.11 18.33 -37.23
C LEU A 25 -37.27 18.07 -35.96
N TRP A 26 -37.78 17.34 -34.97
CA TRP A 26 -37.07 17.11 -33.69
C TRP A 26 -36.96 15.63 -33.27
N LEU A 27 -36.88 14.71 -34.23
CA LEU A 27 -36.59 13.29 -33.95
C LEU A 27 -35.15 13.00 -33.42
N PRO A 28 -34.08 13.75 -33.77
CA PRO A 28 -32.77 13.53 -33.13
C PRO A 28 -32.76 14.03 -31.68
N VAL A 29 -33.67 14.95 -31.38
CA VAL A 29 -34.08 15.52 -30.09
C VAL A 29 -34.18 14.55 -28.91
N LEU A 30 -35.01 13.54 -29.17
CA LEU A 30 -35.51 12.61 -28.18
C LEU A 30 -34.57 11.41 -28.02
N ALA A 31 -33.62 11.22 -28.94
CA ALA A 31 -32.66 10.12 -28.91
C ALA A 31 -31.54 10.33 -27.87
N TRP A 32 -31.15 11.58 -27.58
CA TRP A 32 -30.16 11.88 -26.52
C TRP A 32 -30.78 12.02 -25.12
N ALA A 33 -32.10 11.93 -25.02
CA ALA A 33 -32.83 11.84 -23.75
C ALA A 33 -33.16 10.39 -23.39
N GLN A 34 -32.52 9.41 -24.04
CA GLN A 34 -32.52 8.04 -23.57
C GLN A 34 -31.62 8.01 -22.33
N GLU A 35 -32.26 8.15 -21.18
CA GLU A 35 -31.68 7.91 -19.87
C GLU A 35 -31.13 6.49 -19.91
N ASP A 36 -29.81 6.38 -20.09
CA ASP A 36 -29.06 5.14 -20.03
C ASP A 36 -29.09 4.68 -18.57
N SER A 37 -30.27 4.20 -18.18
CA SER A 37 -30.54 3.60 -16.88
C SER A 37 -29.87 2.25 -16.91
N GLN A 38 -28.54 2.28 -16.77
CA GLN A 38 -27.75 1.11 -16.43
C GLN A 38 -28.47 0.43 -15.26
N PRO A 39 -29.03 -0.78 -15.45
CA PRO A 39 -29.80 -1.40 -14.40
C PRO A 39 -28.88 -1.58 -13.19
N PHE A 40 -29.36 -1.21 -12.00
CA PHE A 40 -28.62 -1.35 -10.74
C PHE A 40 -28.13 -2.80 -10.50
N PHE A 41 -28.74 -3.76 -11.19
CA PHE A 41 -28.41 -5.17 -11.13
C PHE A 41 -28.37 -5.80 -12.53
N LEU A 42 -27.17 -6.22 -12.94
CA LEU A 42 -26.98 -7.05 -14.14
C LEU A 42 -27.21 -8.51 -13.75
N VAL A 43 -28.42 -9.04 -14.00
CA VAL A 43 -28.79 -10.45 -13.71
C VAL A 43 -27.82 -11.45 -14.36
N GLU A 44 -27.21 -11.05 -15.48
CA GLU A 44 -26.20 -11.81 -16.23
C GLU A 44 -24.91 -12.06 -15.45
N ARG A 45 -24.64 -11.33 -14.36
CA ARG A 45 -23.38 -11.43 -13.58
C ARG A 45 -23.57 -11.98 -12.17
N HIS A 46 -24.59 -12.81 -11.95
CA HIS A 46 -24.87 -13.38 -10.63
C HIS A 46 -23.70 -14.20 -10.06
N ASN A 47 -22.84 -14.77 -10.91
CA ASN A 47 -21.67 -15.53 -10.46
C ASN A 47 -20.63 -14.66 -9.77
N ILE A 48 -20.39 -13.46 -10.30
CA ILE A 48 -19.48 -12.47 -9.68
C ILE A 48 -20.05 -12.05 -8.32
N LEU A 49 -21.37 -11.86 -8.22
CA LEU A 49 -22.01 -11.54 -6.94
C LEU A 49 -21.85 -12.66 -5.92
N VAL A 50 -22.08 -13.92 -6.31
CA VAL A 50 -21.90 -15.07 -5.41
C VAL A 50 -20.45 -15.15 -4.92
N ILE A 51 -19.48 -15.02 -5.82
CA ILE A 51 -18.05 -15.01 -5.46
C ILE A 51 -17.74 -13.85 -4.49
N LEU A 52 -18.23 -12.65 -4.79
CA LEU A 52 -18.01 -11.46 -3.97
C LEU A 52 -18.63 -11.61 -2.57
N VAL A 53 -19.84 -12.18 -2.47
CA VAL A 53 -20.51 -12.42 -1.18
C VAL A 53 -19.77 -13.49 -0.38
N VAL A 54 -19.35 -14.60 -1.02
CA VAL A 54 -18.62 -15.68 -0.34
C VAL A 54 -17.27 -15.19 0.16
N PHE A 55 -16.48 -14.50 -0.69
CA PHE A 55 -15.19 -13.94 -0.29
C PHE A 55 -15.34 -12.82 0.74
N GLY A 56 -16.33 -11.94 0.58
CA GLY A 56 -16.64 -10.91 1.56
C GLY A 56 -17.01 -11.49 2.92
N ALA A 57 -17.84 -12.54 2.95
CA ALA A 57 -18.22 -13.24 4.18
C ALA A 57 -17.02 -13.92 4.84
N LEU A 58 -16.16 -14.60 4.06
CA LEU A 58 -14.94 -15.24 4.56
C LEU A 58 -13.98 -14.20 5.17
N PHE A 59 -13.83 -13.05 4.51
CA PHE A 59 -12.96 -11.97 4.96
C PHE A 59 -13.46 -11.34 6.27
N LEU A 60 -14.76 -11.00 6.32
CA LEU A 60 -15.41 -10.49 7.53
C LEU A 60 -15.37 -11.50 8.68
N PHE A 61 -15.51 -12.80 8.39
CA PHE A 61 -15.37 -13.86 9.37
C PHE A 61 -13.95 -13.88 9.97
N CYS A 62 -12.90 -13.80 9.15
CA CYS A 62 -11.52 -13.78 9.62
C CYS A 62 -11.24 -12.55 10.51
N ILE A 63 -11.68 -11.37 10.10
CA ILE A 63 -11.56 -10.12 10.87
C ILE A 63 -12.33 -10.21 12.19
N SER A 64 -13.56 -10.74 12.17
CA SER A 64 -14.37 -10.91 13.38
C SER A 64 -13.71 -11.87 14.37
N GLN A 65 -13.17 -12.98 13.88
CA GLN A 65 -12.47 -13.96 14.71
C GLN A 65 -11.17 -13.38 15.30
N ALA A 66 -10.41 -12.61 14.52
CA ALA A 66 -9.22 -11.92 15.02
C ALA A 66 -9.58 -10.89 16.11
N SER A 67 -10.63 -10.11 15.87
CA SER A 67 -11.13 -9.09 16.81
C SER A 67 -11.68 -9.71 18.11
N LYS A 68 -12.13 -10.97 18.08
CA LYS A 68 -12.57 -11.74 19.26
C LYS A 68 -11.40 -12.36 20.06
N GLY A 69 -10.16 -12.01 19.74
CA GLY A 69 -8.97 -12.45 20.47
C GLY A 69 -8.41 -13.80 20.00
N LYS A 70 -8.87 -14.33 18.84
CA LYS A 70 -8.22 -15.49 18.24
C LYS A 70 -6.82 -15.09 17.78
N ARG A 71 -5.80 -15.61 18.45
CA ARG A 71 -4.40 -15.42 18.06
C ARG A 71 -4.12 -16.24 16.80
N TYR A 72 -3.84 -15.55 15.70
CA TYR A 72 -3.35 -16.19 14.49
C TYR A 72 -1.82 -16.25 14.54
N PHE A 73 -1.25 -17.41 14.22
CA PHE A 73 0.19 -17.52 14.03
C PHE A 73 0.55 -16.84 12.70
N ILE A 74 1.34 -15.76 12.78
CA ILE A 74 1.94 -15.09 11.63
C ILE A 74 3.38 -15.58 11.55
N ARG A 75 3.84 -15.92 10.33
CA ARG A 75 5.26 -16.24 10.10
C ARG A 75 6.09 -15.01 10.47
N LYS A 76 7.15 -15.21 11.24
CA LYS A 76 8.15 -14.17 11.52
C LYS A 76 8.75 -13.67 10.21
N ILE A 77 8.79 -12.35 10.06
CA ILE A 77 9.31 -11.68 8.86
C ILE A 77 10.77 -11.36 9.15
N ALA A 78 11.70 -12.07 8.48
CA ALA A 78 13.13 -11.94 8.75
C ALA A 78 13.64 -10.50 8.58
N GLY A 79 13.15 -9.79 7.56
CA GLY A 79 13.52 -8.39 7.32
C GLY A 79 13.08 -7.45 8.45
N LEU A 80 12.08 -7.81 9.27
CA LEU A 80 11.67 -6.99 10.39
C LEU A 80 12.56 -7.20 11.63
N GLU A 81 12.93 -8.44 11.94
CA GLU A 81 13.91 -8.73 13.00
C GLU A 81 15.26 -8.07 12.67
N ALA A 82 15.64 -8.04 11.39
CA ALA A 82 16.83 -7.34 10.93
C ALA A 82 16.77 -5.82 11.17
N VAL A 83 15.58 -5.19 11.15
CA VAL A 83 15.46 -3.74 11.42
C VAL A 83 15.85 -3.43 12.87
N GLU A 84 15.40 -4.25 13.83
CA GLU A 84 15.77 -4.09 15.24
C GLU A 84 17.28 -4.26 15.44
N GLU A 85 17.87 -5.27 14.79
CA GLU A 85 19.33 -5.51 14.80
C GLU A 85 20.11 -4.34 14.17
N ALA A 86 19.65 -3.84 13.03
CA ALA A 86 20.29 -2.74 12.31
C ALA A 86 20.28 -1.45 13.14
N VAL A 87 19.16 -1.16 13.82
CA VAL A 87 19.08 -0.02 14.75
C VAL A 87 20.02 -0.24 15.94
N GLY A 88 20.01 -1.42 16.57
CA GLY A 88 20.92 -1.74 17.68
C GLY A 88 22.40 -1.59 17.30
N ARG A 89 22.80 -2.10 16.12
CA ARG A 89 24.15 -1.91 15.58
C ARG A 89 24.48 -0.43 15.36
N SER A 90 23.51 0.37 14.93
CA SER A 90 23.70 1.80 14.73
C SER A 90 23.91 2.53 16.05
N THR A 91 23.17 2.14 17.09
CA THR A 91 23.38 2.60 18.48
C THR A 91 24.78 2.23 18.97
N GLU A 92 25.20 0.97 18.84
CA GLU A 92 26.51 0.49 19.29
C GLU A 92 27.68 1.19 18.58
N MET A 93 27.50 1.55 17.31
CA MET A 93 28.50 2.27 16.52
C MET A 93 28.44 3.80 16.71
N GLY A 94 27.45 4.33 17.43
CA GLY A 94 27.23 5.77 17.58
C GLY A 94 26.96 6.48 16.25
N LYS A 95 26.34 5.78 15.29
CA LYS A 95 26.08 6.26 13.93
C LYS A 95 24.59 6.36 13.64
N ALA A 96 24.25 7.20 12.68
CA ALA A 96 22.86 7.41 12.29
C ALA A 96 22.24 6.17 11.62
N VAL A 97 20.92 6.08 11.74
CA VAL A 97 20.05 5.27 10.89
C VAL A 97 19.49 6.16 9.79
N LEU A 98 19.67 5.77 8.53
CA LEU A 98 19.06 6.43 7.39
C LEU A 98 17.77 5.70 7.01
N TYR A 99 16.65 6.39 6.96
CA TYR A 99 15.36 5.83 6.57
C TYR A 99 14.78 6.53 5.35
N VAL A 100 14.58 5.80 4.25
CA VAL A 100 14.01 6.34 3.01
C VAL A 100 12.60 5.76 2.81
N PRO A 101 11.53 6.57 2.86
CA PRO A 101 10.15 6.09 2.76
C PRO A 101 9.65 5.81 1.33
N GLY A 102 10.57 5.59 0.38
CA GLY A 102 10.27 5.55 -1.06
C GLY A 102 10.18 6.93 -1.71
N ILE A 103 9.95 6.95 -3.03
CA ILE A 103 9.92 8.17 -3.86
C ILE A 103 8.53 8.55 -4.37
N ASP A 104 7.49 7.79 -4.02
CA ASP A 104 6.10 8.09 -4.39
C ASP A 104 5.37 8.87 -3.31
N ASP A 105 4.25 9.49 -3.72
CA ASP A 105 3.41 10.30 -2.86
C ASP A 105 2.51 9.42 -1.95
N VAL A 106 1.78 10.07 -1.04
CA VAL A 106 0.85 9.45 -0.09
C VAL A 106 -0.34 8.75 -0.75
N ASN A 107 -0.56 8.98 -2.05
CA ASN A 107 -1.54 8.24 -2.84
C ASN A 107 -1.11 6.78 -3.10
N ASN A 108 0.18 6.48 -2.96
CA ASN A 108 0.69 5.12 -3.02
C ASN A 108 0.58 4.48 -1.63
N ILE A 109 -0.12 3.34 -1.57
CA ILE A 109 -0.29 2.58 -0.34
C ILE A 109 1.04 2.20 0.31
N GLN A 110 2.11 2.01 -0.48
CA GLN A 110 3.43 1.68 0.06
C GLN A 110 4.00 2.80 0.93
N THR A 111 3.76 4.06 0.58
CA THR A 111 4.20 5.22 1.36
C THR A 111 3.49 5.25 2.71
N ILE A 112 2.19 4.94 2.74
CA ILE A 112 1.41 4.86 3.99
C ILE A 112 1.95 3.75 4.89
N TYR A 113 2.20 2.56 4.33
CA TYR A 113 2.76 1.44 5.10
C TYR A 113 4.18 1.73 5.58
N SER A 114 4.97 2.45 4.78
CA SER A 114 6.29 2.93 5.20
C SER A 114 6.20 3.83 6.42
N MET A 115 5.21 4.72 6.53
CA MET A 115 5.06 5.56 7.73
C MET A 115 4.79 4.73 8.99
N ILE A 116 4.06 3.61 8.89
CA ILE A 116 3.83 2.72 10.02
C ILE A 116 5.15 2.09 10.49
N ILE A 117 6.00 1.66 9.55
CA ILE A 117 7.31 1.10 9.87
C ILE A 117 8.24 2.21 10.42
N LEU A 118 8.23 3.40 9.82
CA LEU A 118 8.96 4.57 10.32
C LEU A 118 8.56 4.91 11.74
N SER A 119 7.27 4.82 12.11
CA SER A 119 6.84 5.05 13.50
C SER A 119 7.51 4.08 14.47
N HIS A 120 7.58 2.80 14.10
CA HIS A 120 8.25 1.79 14.92
C HIS A 120 9.76 2.04 15.03
N VAL A 121 10.42 2.33 13.90
CA VAL A 121 11.86 2.69 13.88
C VAL A 121 12.12 3.93 14.72
N ALA A 122 11.30 4.98 14.57
CA ALA A 122 11.38 6.23 15.32
C ALA A 122 11.24 6.00 16.84
N LYS A 123 10.33 5.11 17.27
CA LYS A 123 10.21 4.71 18.69
C LYS A 123 11.48 4.02 19.19
N MET A 124 12.12 3.18 18.38
CA MET A 124 13.35 2.49 18.78
C MET A 124 14.54 3.44 18.86
N VAL A 125 14.76 4.26 17.84
CA VAL A 125 15.86 5.24 17.84
C VAL A 125 15.70 6.27 18.96
N ALA A 126 14.47 6.66 19.31
CA ALA A 126 14.21 7.54 20.45
C ALA A 126 14.56 6.89 21.81
N ARG A 127 14.30 5.59 21.97
CA ARG A 127 14.65 4.83 23.19
C ARG A 127 16.15 4.58 23.32
N TYR A 128 16.81 4.36 22.20
CA TYR A 128 18.24 4.06 22.14
C TYR A 128 19.11 5.29 21.86
N GLU A 129 18.51 6.50 21.88
CA GLU A 129 19.20 7.77 21.63
C GLU A 129 20.06 7.74 20.35
N THR A 130 19.54 7.11 19.31
CA THR A 130 20.26 6.91 18.04
C THR A 130 19.86 7.99 17.04
N PRO A 131 20.81 8.62 16.32
CA PRO A 131 20.48 9.63 15.33
C PRO A 131 19.65 9.03 14.18
N LEU A 132 18.63 9.75 13.73
CA LEU A 132 17.78 9.36 12.61
C LEU A 132 17.92 10.39 11.49
N ILE A 133 18.00 9.94 10.23
CA ILE A 133 17.97 10.81 9.06
C ILE A 133 16.91 10.28 8.10
N VAL A 134 15.91 11.10 7.79
CA VAL A 134 14.77 10.73 6.94
C VAL A 134 14.73 11.65 5.72
N PRO A 135 15.48 11.35 4.64
CA PRO A 135 15.36 12.10 3.39
C PRO A 135 14.03 11.75 2.69
N ILE A 136 13.35 12.76 2.18
CA ILE A 136 12.03 12.64 1.55
C ILE A 136 12.06 13.27 0.15
N CYS A 137 11.52 12.52 -0.81
CA CYS A 137 11.42 12.93 -2.21
C CYS A 137 10.18 13.79 -2.48
N ARG A 138 9.04 13.46 -1.86
CA ARG A 138 7.75 14.14 -2.12
C ARG A 138 7.39 15.15 -1.02
N PRO A 139 7.08 16.42 -1.35
CA PRO A 139 6.76 17.44 -0.35
C PRO A 139 5.56 17.10 0.52
N PHE A 140 4.53 16.46 -0.04
CA PHE A 140 3.34 16.06 0.70
C PHE A 140 3.60 14.95 1.73
N VAL A 141 4.69 14.21 1.58
CA VAL A 141 5.10 13.17 2.54
C VAL A 141 5.85 13.76 3.74
N VAL A 142 6.45 14.95 3.60
CA VAL A 142 7.20 15.64 4.66
C VAL A 142 6.38 15.84 5.94
N PRO A 143 5.21 16.50 5.92
CA PRO A 143 4.43 16.72 7.14
C PRO A 143 3.93 15.40 7.75
N LEU A 144 3.70 14.38 6.92
CA LEU A 144 3.29 13.06 7.40
C LEU A 144 4.44 12.37 8.16
N ALA A 145 5.66 12.43 7.63
CA ALA A 145 6.84 11.89 8.29
C ALA A 145 7.19 12.67 9.57
N GLU A 146 7.15 14.00 9.53
CA GLU A 146 7.37 14.85 10.71
C GLU A 146 6.40 14.48 11.84
N GLU A 147 5.09 14.41 11.56
CA GLU A 147 4.10 14.05 12.57
C GLU A 147 4.28 12.61 13.07
N THR A 148 4.59 11.67 12.17
CA THR A 148 4.85 10.28 12.52
C THR A 148 6.03 10.14 13.46
N VAL A 149 7.17 10.79 13.15
CA VAL A 149 8.39 10.75 13.97
C VAL A 149 8.14 11.47 15.29
N LYS A 150 7.55 12.66 15.27
CA LYS A 150 7.23 13.43 16.48
C LYS A 150 6.33 12.65 17.44
N GLN A 151 5.25 12.06 16.95
CA GLN A 151 4.35 11.24 17.78
C GLN A 151 5.07 10.01 18.32
N SER A 152 5.98 9.43 17.55
CA SER A 152 6.78 8.27 17.98
C SER A 152 7.76 8.62 19.10
N TYR A 153 8.38 9.80 19.07
CA TYR A 153 9.23 10.30 20.15
C TYR A 153 8.42 10.62 21.42
N LEU A 154 7.22 11.19 21.25
CA LEU A 154 6.26 11.41 22.35
C LEU A 154 5.86 10.08 23.02
N ASP A 155 5.47 9.09 22.23
CA ASP A 155 5.10 7.75 22.71
C ASP A 155 6.27 7.02 23.40
N ALA A 156 7.51 7.30 22.98
CA ALA A 156 8.72 6.76 23.59
C ALA A 156 9.10 7.46 24.91
N GLY A 157 8.46 8.57 25.25
CA GLY A 157 8.76 9.35 26.46
C GLY A 157 9.94 10.32 26.30
N SER A 158 10.41 10.55 25.07
CA SER A 158 11.56 11.42 24.76
C SER A 158 11.19 12.56 23.79
N PRO A 159 10.18 13.40 24.09
CA PRO A 159 9.75 14.45 23.18
C PRO A 159 10.82 15.50 22.89
N ASP A 160 11.69 15.79 23.87
CA ASP A 160 12.74 16.81 23.75
C ASP A 160 13.87 16.38 22.81
N ALA A 161 13.97 15.08 22.51
CA ALA A 161 14.96 14.55 21.58
C ALA A 161 14.50 14.64 20.11
N TYR A 162 13.25 15.00 19.84
CA TYR A 162 12.75 15.17 18.48
C TYR A 162 13.38 16.39 17.81
N ASN A 163 13.97 16.20 16.64
CA ASN A 163 14.50 17.28 15.81
C ASN A 163 13.83 17.26 14.43
N VAL A 164 13.17 18.36 14.09
CA VAL A 164 12.52 18.52 12.77
C VAL A 164 13.51 18.42 11.61
N ASN A 165 14.78 18.80 11.82
CA ASN A 165 15.82 18.78 10.79
C ASN A 165 16.31 17.35 10.44
N ASP A 166 15.88 16.35 11.20
CA ASP A 166 16.12 14.95 10.87
C ASP A 166 15.28 14.53 9.65
N ILE A 167 14.15 15.21 9.43
CA ILE A 167 13.29 15.03 8.26
C ILE A 167 13.69 16.05 7.19
N ARG A 168 14.17 15.56 6.05
CA ARG A 168 14.81 16.41 5.03
C ARG A 168 14.16 16.24 3.68
N TYR A 169 13.42 17.24 3.23
CA TYR A 169 13.04 17.33 1.83
C TYR A 169 14.28 17.63 0.97
N LEU A 170 14.50 16.87 -0.10
CA LEU A 170 15.65 17.08 -1.00
C LEU A 170 15.23 17.56 -2.39
N SER A 171 14.47 16.75 -3.13
CA SER A 171 14.02 17.06 -4.48
C SER A 171 12.91 16.08 -4.89
N GLU A 172 11.96 16.52 -5.72
CA GLU A 172 10.98 15.63 -6.36
C GLU A 172 11.55 14.87 -7.56
N GLU A 173 12.67 15.34 -8.11
CA GLU A 173 13.31 14.71 -9.26
C GLU A 173 14.10 13.50 -8.79
N GLN A 174 13.69 12.32 -9.28
CA GLN A 174 14.16 11.00 -8.83
C GLN A 174 15.70 10.91 -8.67
N PHE A 175 16.47 11.27 -9.69
CA PHE A 175 17.93 11.16 -9.63
C PHE A 175 18.60 12.30 -8.86
N ALA A 176 17.96 13.47 -8.76
CA ALA A 176 18.45 14.54 -7.90
C ALA A 176 18.24 14.17 -6.41
N PHE A 177 17.10 13.57 -6.08
CA PHE A 177 16.84 12.97 -4.78
C PHE A 177 17.89 11.90 -4.45
N THR A 178 18.10 10.96 -5.38
CA THR A 178 19.07 9.86 -5.23
C THR A 178 20.48 10.40 -4.95
N ALA A 179 20.96 11.34 -5.77
CA ALA A 179 22.28 11.96 -5.56
C ALA A 179 22.38 12.71 -4.22
N GLY A 180 21.28 13.32 -3.77
CA GLY A 180 21.21 13.96 -2.45
C GLY A 180 21.35 12.95 -1.31
N VAL A 181 20.65 11.81 -1.41
CA VAL A 181 20.72 10.71 -0.46
C VAL A 181 22.10 10.04 -0.46
N ASP A 182 22.67 9.77 -1.63
CA ASP A 182 24.04 9.26 -1.77
C ASP A 182 25.05 10.19 -1.11
N GLY A 183 24.88 11.51 -1.33
CA GLY A 183 25.70 12.52 -0.68
C GLY A 183 25.60 12.48 0.85
N ILE A 184 24.42 12.18 1.41
CA ILE A 184 24.25 11.96 2.86
C ILE A 184 25.00 10.70 3.28
N MET A 185 24.85 9.58 2.58
CA MET A 185 25.55 8.33 2.91
C MET A 185 27.07 8.51 2.92
N LEU A 186 27.63 9.20 1.92
CA LEU A 186 29.08 9.39 1.80
C LEU A 186 29.66 10.32 2.89
N ARG A 187 28.89 11.31 3.35
CA ARG A 187 29.32 12.27 4.38
C ARG A 187 29.09 11.76 5.80
N GLU A 188 27.86 11.36 6.09
CA GLU A 188 27.41 10.99 7.44
C GLU A 188 27.77 9.53 7.78
N LYS A 189 27.96 8.68 6.75
CA LYS A 189 28.25 7.25 6.86
C LYS A 189 27.35 6.53 7.88
N PRO A 190 26.01 6.55 7.67
CA PRO A 190 25.05 5.82 8.51
C PRO A 190 25.49 4.37 8.70
N ALA A 191 25.20 3.78 9.87
CA ALA A 191 25.49 2.38 10.10
C ALA A 191 24.42 1.46 9.50
N ALA A 192 23.20 1.96 9.34
CA ALA A 192 22.09 1.25 8.74
C ALA A 192 21.34 2.14 7.74
N ASN A 193 21.02 1.57 6.57
CA ASN A 193 20.15 2.18 5.58
C ASN A 193 18.88 1.34 5.41
N LEU A 194 17.73 1.97 5.61
CA LEU A 194 16.41 1.35 5.53
C LEU A 194 15.66 1.93 4.33
N TYR A 195 15.46 1.14 3.28
CA TYR A 195 14.75 1.54 2.06
C TYR A 195 13.37 0.90 2.03
N LEU A 196 12.37 1.58 2.58
CA LEU A 196 11.05 0.99 2.82
C LEU A 196 9.98 1.83 2.13
N GLY A 197 9.43 1.35 1.00
CA GLY A 197 8.43 2.07 0.24
C GLY A 197 8.41 1.73 -1.26
N SER A 198 7.86 2.65 -2.05
CA SER A 198 7.85 2.54 -3.50
C SER A 198 9.17 3.08 -4.07
N PHE A 199 9.92 2.22 -4.77
CA PHE A 199 11.16 2.58 -5.44
C PHE A 199 11.15 2.19 -6.91
N PHE A 200 12.03 2.80 -7.69
CA PHE A 200 12.21 2.58 -9.12
C PHE A 200 13.71 2.43 -9.45
N ALA A 201 14.17 3.00 -10.57
CA ALA A 201 15.53 2.86 -11.08
C ALA A 201 16.65 3.30 -10.11
N GLU A 202 16.33 4.13 -9.11
CA GLU A 202 17.25 4.57 -8.06
C GLU A 202 17.64 3.46 -7.08
N SER A 203 16.87 2.37 -7.00
CA SER A 203 17.04 1.30 -6.00
C SER A 203 18.48 0.78 -5.95
N LEU A 204 19.05 0.46 -7.11
CA LEU A 204 20.40 -0.10 -7.19
C LEU A 204 21.48 0.93 -6.87
N ILE A 205 21.26 2.20 -7.23
CA ILE A 205 22.22 3.28 -6.96
C ILE A 205 22.31 3.51 -5.45
N LEU A 206 21.16 3.65 -4.78
CA LEU A 206 21.09 3.78 -3.32
C LEU A 206 21.75 2.59 -2.62
N ALA A 207 21.40 1.37 -3.05
CA ALA A 207 21.93 0.15 -2.45
C ALA A 207 23.44 0.00 -2.65
N GLU A 208 23.97 0.30 -3.83
CA GLU A 208 25.42 0.23 -4.08
C GLU A 208 26.18 1.27 -3.26
N THR A 209 25.69 2.52 -3.18
CA THR A 209 26.31 3.55 -2.34
C THR A 209 26.31 3.14 -0.86
N GLY A 210 25.19 2.62 -0.37
CA GLY A 210 25.09 2.14 1.01
C GLY A 210 26.07 0.99 1.29
N PHE A 211 26.20 0.04 0.36
CA PHE A 211 27.15 -1.07 0.46
C PHE A 211 28.61 -0.55 0.52
N GLN A 212 28.97 0.41 -0.33
CA GLN A 212 30.30 1.02 -0.34
C GLN A 212 30.64 1.75 0.97
N THR A 213 29.64 2.30 1.66
CA THR A 213 29.84 2.94 2.98
C THR A 213 29.89 1.94 4.15
N GLY A 214 29.60 0.65 3.90
CA GLY A 214 29.62 -0.42 4.90
C GLY A 214 28.39 -0.45 5.81
N ALA A 215 27.29 0.21 5.41
CA ALA A 215 26.04 0.19 6.14
C ALA A 215 25.34 -1.17 5.98
N ILE A 216 24.68 -1.67 7.02
CA ILE A 216 23.70 -2.75 6.85
C ILE A 216 22.49 -2.18 6.09
N GLN A 217 21.97 -2.93 5.12
CA GLN A 217 20.92 -2.46 4.25
C GLN A 217 19.70 -3.37 4.31
N ILE A 218 18.57 -2.76 4.61
CA ILE A 218 17.28 -3.45 4.66
C ILE A 218 16.33 -2.72 3.72
N ALA A 219 15.85 -3.45 2.73
CA ALA A 219 14.92 -2.93 1.76
C ALA A 219 13.53 -3.56 1.92
N GLY A 220 12.52 -2.88 1.41
CA GLY A 220 11.16 -3.40 1.32
C GLY A 220 10.34 -2.62 0.31
N THR A 221 9.81 -3.33 -0.67
CA THR A 221 8.97 -2.74 -1.72
C THR A 221 7.98 -3.76 -2.27
N ALA A 222 6.85 -3.29 -2.77
CA ALA A 222 5.89 -4.06 -3.53
C ALA A 222 6.04 -3.88 -5.05
N ASN A 223 7.01 -3.08 -5.50
CA ASN A 223 7.31 -2.91 -6.91
C ASN A 223 8.12 -4.12 -7.41
N VAL A 224 7.42 -5.05 -8.06
CA VAL A 224 7.98 -6.34 -8.54
C VAL A 224 9.22 -6.15 -9.41
N HIS A 225 9.25 -5.09 -10.22
CA HIS A 225 10.37 -4.80 -11.13
C HIS A 225 11.65 -4.35 -10.41
N GLN A 226 11.58 -3.90 -9.15
CA GLN A 226 12.75 -3.44 -8.39
C GLN A 226 13.25 -4.45 -7.37
N LEU A 227 12.43 -5.44 -7.01
CA LEU A 227 12.82 -6.50 -6.08
C LEU A 227 14.17 -7.16 -6.43
N PRO A 228 14.50 -7.46 -7.70
CA PRO A 228 15.80 -8.07 -8.01
C PRO A 228 16.99 -7.22 -7.60
N PHE A 229 16.91 -5.89 -7.68
CA PHE A 229 18.01 -5.01 -7.31
C PHE A 229 18.26 -5.03 -5.80
N PHE A 230 17.19 -4.92 -5.01
CA PHE A 230 17.32 -4.96 -3.56
C PHE A 230 17.70 -6.35 -3.04
N VAL A 231 17.17 -7.42 -3.62
CA VAL A 231 17.53 -8.80 -3.23
C VAL A 231 19.02 -9.07 -3.45
N VAL A 232 19.63 -8.47 -4.48
CA VAL A 232 21.05 -8.69 -4.78
C VAL A 232 21.96 -7.71 -4.02
N ALA A 233 21.51 -6.49 -3.77
CA ALA A 233 22.35 -5.40 -3.23
C ALA A 233 22.15 -5.12 -1.73
N CYS A 234 21.09 -5.63 -1.11
CA CYS A 234 20.81 -5.44 0.33
C CYS A 234 20.92 -6.74 1.11
N ASP A 235 21.22 -6.63 2.41
CA ASP A 235 21.35 -7.78 3.31
C ASP A 235 20.00 -8.49 3.53
N TYR A 236 18.92 -7.70 3.62
CA TYR A 236 17.56 -8.19 3.76
C TYR A 236 16.60 -7.42 2.86
N THR A 237 15.66 -8.13 2.24
CA THR A 237 14.61 -7.54 1.40
C THR A 237 13.24 -8.10 1.75
N LEU A 238 12.32 -7.23 2.17
CA LEU A 238 10.90 -7.52 2.35
C LEU A 238 10.20 -7.52 0.98
N MET A 239 9.70 -8.68 0.56
CA MET A 239 9.12 -8.83 -0.78
C MET A 239 7.60 -8.68 -0.76
N GLY A 240 7.09 -7.60 -1.36
CA GLY A 240 5.67 -7.44 -1.65
C GLY A 240 4.75 -7.64 -0.45
N GLU A 241 4.15 -8.83 -0.33
CA GLU A 241 3.25 -9.16 0.77
C GLU A 241 3.92 -9.09 2.14
N GLU A 242 5.23 -9.37 2.24
CA GLU A 242 5.96 -9.23 3.51
C GLU A 242 6.07 -7.77 3.96
N PHE A 243 6.26 -6.84 3.00
CA PHE A 243 6.29 -5.42 3.28
C PHE A 243 4.93 -4.93 3.82
N PHE A 244 3.82 -5.40 3.24
CA PHE A 244 2.49 -5.09 3.76
C PHE A 244 2.20 -5.79 5.10
N ALA A 245 2.64 -7.04 5.27
CA ALA A 245 2.45 -7.77 6.52
C ALA A 245 3.25 -7.17 7.70
N ALA A 246 4.39 -6.53 7.43
CA ALA A 246 5.23 -5.91 8.44
C ALA A 246 4.48 -4.85 9.26
N SER A 247 3.62 -4.03 8.64
CA SER A 247 2.82 -3.03 9.36
C SER A 247 1.79 -3.68 10.29
N ALA A 248 1.18 -4.79 9.87
CA ALA A 248 0.24 -5.55 10.70
C ALA A 248 0.93 -6.21 11.90
N TYR A 249 2.18 -6.64 11.73
CA TYR A 249 3.00 -7.18 12.81
C TYR A 249 3.41 -6.11 13.82
N LEU A 250 3.82 -4.93 13.34
CA LEU A 250 4.32 -3.84 14.17
C LEU A 250 3.24 -3.09 14.96
N SER A 251 2.04 -2.98 14.40
CA SER A 251 0.90 -2.32 15.05
C SER A 251 0.19 -3.21 16.07
N ASP A 252 0.42 -4.53 16.04
CA ASP A 252 -0.31 -5.56 16.80
C ASP A 252 -1.84 -5.40 16.73
N GLU A 253 -2.35 -4.80 15.64
CA GLU A 253 -3.77 -4.53 15.49
C GLU A 253 -4.51 -5.79 15.03
N PRO A 254 -5.47 -6.32 15.81
CA PRO A 254 -6.16 -7.57 15.48
C PRO A 254 -6.89 -7.52 14.13
N LYS A 255 -7.34 -6.33 13.70
CA LYS A 255 -8.01 -6.13 12.41
C LYS A 255 -7.06 -6.31 11.23
N LEU A 256 -5.83 -5.80 11.33
CA LEU A 256 -4.81 -5.95 10.29
C LEU A 256 -4.34 -7.40 10.20
N ILE A 257 -4.13 -8.04 11.36
CA ILE A 257 -3.79 -9.47 11.43
C ILE A 257 -4.90 -10.35 10.81
N GLY A 258 -6.16 -10.06 11.13
CA GLY A 258 -7.32 -10.77 10.58
C GLY A 258 -7.46 -10.61 9.07
N THR A 259 -7.15 -9.41 8.55
CA THR A 259 -7.14 -9.09 7.11
C THR A 259 -6.03 -9.87 6.38
N LEU A 260 -4.82 -9.90 6.94
CA LEU A 260 -3.72 -10.68 6.40
C LEU A 260 -4.09 -12.16 6.30
N LYS A 261 -4.65 -12.73 7.39
CA LYS A 261 -5.06 -14.14 7.39
C LYS A 261 -6.23 -14.44 6.47
N GLY A 262 -7.20 -13.52 6.35
CA GLY A 262 -8.28 -13.62 5.38
C GLY A 262 -7.75 -13.71 3.96
N THR A 263 -6.73 -12.91 3.64
CA THR A 263 -6.05 -12.91 2.33
C THR A 263 -5.37 -14.25 2.05
N ASP A 264 -4.67 -14.82 3.03
CA ASP A 264 -4.07 -16.15 2.90
C ASP A 264 -5.11 -17.24 2.60
N TYR A 265 -6.20 -17.27 3.37
CA TYR A 265 -7.26 -18.27 3.15
C TYR A 265 -7.92 -18.11 1.79
N MET A 266 -8.16 -16.87 1.33
CA MET A 266 -8.70 -16.61 -0.01
C MET A 266 -7.77 -17.13 -1.10
N LYS A 267 -6.45 -16.92 -0.98
CA LYS A 267 -5.47 -17.47 -1.93
C LYS A 267 -5.53 -19.00 -1.98
N VAL A 268 -5.59 -19.67 -0.83
CA VAL A 268 -5.68 -21.15 -0.76
C VAL A 268 -6.97 -21.65 -1.41
N VAL A 269 -8.11 -21.04 -1.10
CA VAL A 269 -9.40 -21.41 -1.71
C VAL A 269 -9.37 -21.20 -3.22
N LEU A 270 -8.82 -20.07 -3.69
CA LEU A 270 -8.72 -19.76 -5.11
C LEU A 270 -7.80 -20.75 -5.84
N ILE A 271 -6.64 -21.09 -5.27
CA ILE A 271 -5.74 -22.12 -5.82
C ILE A 271 -6.46 -23.48 -5.89
N ALA A 272 -7.19 -23.87 -4.85
CA ALA A 272 -7.94 -25.13 -4.86
C ALA A 272 -9.01 -25.17 -5.95
N VAL A 273 -9.79 -24.08 -6.11
CA VAL A 273 -10.81 -23.96 -7.16
C VAL A 273 -10.17 -24.01 -8.55
N LEU A 274 -9.03 -23.34 -8.75
CA LEU A 274 -8.30 -23.40 -10.02
C LEU A 274 -7.82 -24.82 -10.33
N LEU A 275 -7.19 -25.51 -9.38
CA LEU A 275 -6.70 -26.88 -9.58
C LEU A 275 -7.85 -27.85 -9.90
N VAL A 276 -8.97 -27.75 -9.17
CA VAL A 276 -10.17 -28.56 -9.45
C VAL A 276 -10.75 -28.23 -10.82
N GLY A 277 -10.82 -26.94 -11.19
CA GLY A 277 -11.29 -26.52 -12.50
C GLY A 277 -10.44 -27.06 -13.64
N ILE A 278 -9.11 -26.97 -13.52
CA ILE A 278 -8.18 -27.53 -14.51
C ILE A 278 -8.37 -29.05 -14.64
N ALA A 279 -8.52 -29.77 -13.52
CA ALA A 279 -8.73 -31.23 -13.54
C ALA A 279 -10.07 -31.62 -14.19
N LEU A 280 -11.17 -30.93 -13.86
CA LEU A 280 -12.49 -31.18 -14.43
C LEU A 280 -12.52 -30.91 -15.93
N GLU A 281 -11.91 -29.80 -16.38
CA GLU A 281 -11.82 -29.46 -17.80
C GLU A 281 -10.99 -30.50 -18.56
N THR A 282 -9.88 -30.97 -17.97
CA THR A 282 -9.05 -32.04 -18.53
C THR A 282 -9.84 -33.36 -18.68
N MET A 283 -10.79 -33.62 -17.78
CA MET A 283 -11.69 -34.79 -17.82
C MET A 283 -12.90 -34.58 -18.75
N GLY A 284 -13.03 -33.43 -19.42
CA GLY A 284 -14.12 -33.11 -20.34
C GLY A 284 -15.39 -32.56 -19.67
N TYR A 285 -15.34 -32.23 -18.38
CA TYR A 285 -16.46 -31.62 -17.64
C TYR A 285 -16.32 -30.10 -17.60
N SER A 286 -16.90 -29.41 -18.59
CA SER A 286 -16.83 -27.94 -18.73
C SER A 286 -17.86 -27.15 -17.90
N GLY A 287 -18.55 -27.80 -16.97
CA GLY A 287 -19.62 -27.16 -16.18
C GLY A 287 -19.12 -25.97 -15.33
N LEU A 288 -17.93 -26.08 -14.74
CA LEU A 288 -17.34 -25.01 -13.93
C LEU A 288 -16.86 -23.83 -14.81
N THR A 289 -16.25 -24.14 -15.95
CA THR A 289 -15.76 -23.15 -16.92
C THR A 289 -16.91 -22.36 -17.52
N ASN A 290 -17.98 -23.05 -17.96
CA ASN A 290 -19.20 -22.41 -18.48
C ASN A 290 -19.89 -21.54 -17.44
N TRP A 291 -19.82 -21.91 -16.16
CA TRP A 291 -20.30 -21.07 -15.08
C TRP A 291 -19.42 -19.81 -14.97
N MET A 292 -18.09 -19.91 -14.98
CA MET A 292 -17.23 -18.73 -14.89
C MET A 292 -17.27 -17.82 -16.14
N GLU A 293 -17.45 -18.37 -17.33
CA GLU A 293 -17.33 -17.68 -18.63
C GLU A 293 -18.63 -17.01 -19.10
N GLN A 294 -19.57 -16.67 -18.20
CA GLN A 294 -20.88 -16.09 -18.55
C GLN A 294 -20.73 -14.94 -19.58
N ARG A 295 -21.19 -15.21 -20.82
CA ARG A 295 -21.34 -14.24 -21.91
C ARG A 295 -22.50 -13.31 -21.66
#